data_AF-A0A2P7RCJ9-F1
#
_entry.id   AF-A0A2P7RCJ9-F1
#
_cell.length_a   1.000
_cell.length_b   1.000
_cell.length_c   1.000
_cell.angle_alpha   90.00
_cell.angle_beta   90.00
_cell.angle_gamma   90.00
#
_symmetry.space_group_name_H-M   'P 1'
#
loop_
_entity.id
_entity.type
_entity.pdbx_description
1 polymer ?
#
loop_
_entity_poly.entity_id
_entity_poly.type
_entity_poly.pdbx_seq_one_letter_code
_entity_poly.pdbx_strand_id
1 'polypeptide(L)'
;MFTLAARLRHTFSELDAAMTALAGIIHEAAPGTPLTACCFPLPNVATGQEHEPVTRIPVARLDGGAAVAASLDGYRQWYIRPECSAKASFRLPGYLLLPAAARPLLQPQVEQINRLKQQFRAQVQEAEGRDKKFALVHDTLPGLITLQVYRQLVLLPRAASRLGFTWANKQIIQKVDKDRLVQQLTESRLSPPPLTDAQTWLQCVDREIYDVKRLPPGVELRLRRPVKTHPMVNVRWCEEIKPRQQQVKAHLPLLLCQDKPPALTPLGDYPPAKSRKRREASIKDEPLIPRLHIYPYRP
;
A
#
# COMPACT_ATOMS: atom_id res chain seq x y z
N MET A 1 5.45 1.78 -34.89
CA MET A 1 4.60 2.04 -33.70
C MET A 1 4.88 0.94 -32.69
N PHE A 2 5.31 1.25 -31.45
CA PHE A 2 5.55 0.21 -30.44
C PHE A 2 4.22 -0.33 -29.89
N THR A 3 4.09 -1.66 -29.75
CA THR A 3 2.94 -2.27 -29.07
C THR A 3 2.93 -1.88 -27.58
N LEU A 4 1.76 -1.97 -26.93
CA LEU A 4 1.64 -1.66 -25.51
C LEU A 4 2.55 -2.56 -24.64
N ALA A 5 2.68 -3.84 -24.99
CA ALA A 5 3.61 -4.77 -24.37
C ALA A 5 5.08 -4.34 -24.53
N ALA A 6 5.49 -3.90 -25.73
CA ALA A 6 6.85 -3.42 -25.95
C ALA A 6 7.16 -2.15 -25.14
N ARG A 7 6.21 -1.20 -25.07
CA ARG A 7 6.32 -0.01 -24.23
C ARG A 7 6.45 -0.36 -22.74
N LEU A 8 5.65 -1.29 -22.24
CA LEU A 8 5.72 -1.76 -20.85
C LEU A 8 7.09 -2.39 -20.53
N ARG A 9 7.61 -3.27 -21.40
CA ARG A 9 8.96 -3.86 -21.22
C ARG A 9 10.03 -2.79 -21.18
N HIS A 10 9.96 -1.82 -22.08
CA HIS A 10 10.94 -0.74 -22.14
C HIS A 10 10.92 0.09 -20.86
N THR A 11 9.75 0.61 -20.46
CA THR A 11 9.62 1.41 -19.22
C THR A 11 10.02 0.62 -17.97
N PHE A 12 9.76 -0.69 -17.94
CA PHE A 12 10.19 -1.54 -16.84
C PHE A 12 11.71 -1.75 -16.80
N SER A 13 12.36 -1.91 -17.96
CA SER A 13 13.82 -1.98 -18.08
C SER A 13 14.49 -0.66 -17.63
N GLU A 14 13.93 0.48 -18.05
CA GLU A 14 14.39 1.80 -17.58
C GLU A 14 14.22 1.94 -16.05
N LEU A 15 13.13 1.43 -15.49
CA LEU A 15 12.89 1.43 -14.05
C LEU A 15 13.95 0.58 -13.32
N ASP A 16 14.30 -0.59 -13.84
CA ASP A 16 15.31 -1.45 -13.24
C ASP A 16 16.72 -0.85 -13.30
N ALA A 17 17.07 -0.23 -14.44
CA ALA A 17 18.31 0.53 -14.60
C ALA A 17 18.37 1.71 -13.61
N ALA A 18 17.27 2.46 -13.46
CA ALA A 18 17.19 3.55 -12.50
C ALA A 18 17.31 3.07 -11.04
N MET A 19 16.74 1.90 -10.69
CA MET A 19 16.95 1.31 -9.36
C MET A 19 18.41 0.91 -9.13
N THR A 20 19.09 0.41 -10.16
CA THR A 20 20.52 0.07 -10.09
C THR A 20 21.38 1.33 -9.86
N ALA A 21 21.11 2.42 -10.59
CA ALA A 21 21.79 3.69 -10.38
C ALA A 21 21.51 4.29 -8.99
N LEU A 22 20.28 4.15 -8.46
CA LEU A 22 19.97 4.55 -7.08
C LEU A 22 20.82 3.79 -6.06
N ALA A 23 21.00 2.48 -6.24
CA ALA A 23 21.87 1.68 -5.38
C ALA A 23 23.32 2.19 -5.40
N GLY A 24 23.85 2.52 -6.58
CA GLY A 24 25.16 3.16 -6.74
C GLY A 24 25.27 4.46 -5.95
N ILE A 25 24.31 5.38 -6.11
CA ILE A 25 24.28 6.66 -5.36
C ILE A 25 24.24 6.41 -3.85
N ILE A 26 23.46 5.44 -3.38
CA ILE A 26 23.39 5.12 -1.94
C ILE A 26 24.74 4.60 -1.43
N HIS A 27 25.41 3.72 -2.18
CA HIS A 27 26.72 3.20 -1.79
C HIS A 27 27.82 4.28 -1.80
N GLU A 28 27.79 5.19 -2.77
CA GLU A 28 28.75 6.29 -2.91
C GLU A 28 28.49 7.46 -1.95
N ALA A 29 27.28 7.58 -1.40
CA ALA A 29 26.90 8.71 -0.54
C ALA A 29 27.67 8.79 0.79
N ALA A 30 28.32 7.71 1.23
CA ALA A 30 29.15 7.70 2.43
C ALA A 30 30.38 6.78 2.26
N PRO A 31 31.39 7.20 1.47
CA PRO A 31 32.59 6.39 1.25
C PRO A 31 33.31 6.15 2.58
N GLY A 32 33.56 4.89 2.93
CA GLY A 32 34.30 4.52 4.15
C GLY A 32 33.56 4.73 5.47
N THR A 33 32.29 5.16 5.47
CA THR A 33 31.49 5.30 6.69
C THR A 33 30.18 4.50 6.56
N PRO A 34 29.86 3.58 7.50
CA PRO A 34 28.60 2.87 7.47
C PRO A 34 27.39 3.82 7.52
N LEU A 35 26.48 3.69 6.56
CA LEU A 35 25.22 4.43 6.58
C LEU A 35 24.39 4.02 7.80
N THR A 36 23.80 5.03 8.44
CA THR A 36 22.79 4.78 9.48
C THR A 36 21.50 4.34 8.81
N ALA A 37 21.10 3.10 9.04
CA ALA A 37 19.89 2.53 8.46
C ALA A 37 19.20 1.63 9.49
N CYS A 38 17.88 1.56 9.43
CA CYS A 38 17.08 0.67 10.28
C CYS A 38 15.86 0.18 9.51
N CYS A 39 15.63 -1.13 9.49
CA CYS A 39 14.48 -1.76 8.85
C CYS A 39 13.79 -2.74 9.79
N PHE A 40 12.52 -2.99 9.53
CA PHE A 40 11.64 -3.83 10.32
C PHE A 40 11.00 -4.91 9.44
N PRO A 41 11.74 -5.99 9.10
CA PRO A 41 11.20 -7.05 8.26
C PRO A 41 9.91 -7.62 8.84
N LEU A 42 8.91 -7.80 7.96
CA LEU A 42 7.64 -8.42 8.31
C LEU A 42 7.61 -9.85 7.76
N PRO A 43 6.94 -10.80 8.45
CA PRO A 43 6.78 -12.15 7.96
C PRO A 43 6.04 -12.16 6.62
N ASN A 44 6.44 -13.09 5.75
CA ASN A 44 5.68 -13.38 4.54
C ASN A 44 4.32 -13.98 4.90
N VAL A 45 3.33 -13.73 4.05
CA VAL A 45 2.03 -14.41 4.13
C VAL A 45 2.08 -15.58 3.15
N ALA A 46 1.85 -16.79 3.64
CA ALA A 46 1.83 -17.97 2.80
C ALA A 46 0.66 -17.93 1.80
N THR A 47 0.83 -18.57 0.65
CA THR A 47 -0.25 -18.76 -0.32
C THR A 47 -1.42 -19.51 0.33
N GLY A 48 -2.64 -19.02 0.16
CA GLY A 48 -3.86 -19.56 0.79
C GLY A 48 -4.23 -18.90 2.11
N GLN A 49 -3.26 -18.27 2.80
CA GLN A 49 -3.49 -17.59 4.09
C GLN A 49 -3.86 -16.11 3.93
N GLU A 50 -4.11 -15.64 2.71
CA GLU A 50 -4.39 -14.21 2.45
C GLU A 50 -5.66 -13.69 3.08
N HIS A 51 -6.56 -14.59 3.42
CA HIS A 51 -7.86 -14.26 4.00
C HIS A 51 -7.89 -14.44 5.51
N GLU A 52 -6.85 -15.05 6.09
CA GLU A 52 -6.76 -15.25 7.53
C GLU A 52 -6.75 -13.90 8.27
N PRO A 53 -7.44 -13.83 9.43
CA PRO A 53 -7.37 -12.68 10.33
C PRO A 53 -5.94 -12.45 10.80
N VAL A 54 -5.48 -11.21 10.72
CA VAL A 54 -4.16 -10.83 11.25
C VAL A 54 -4.30 -10.58 12.75
N THR A 55 -3.95 -11.59 13.57
CA THR A 55 -4.00 -11.52 15.03
C THR A 55 -2.66 -11.10 15.62
N ARG A 56 -1.55 -11.61 15.07
CA ARG A 56 -0.19 -11.31 15.51
C ARG A 56 0.75 -11.07 14.33
N ILE A 57 1.65 -10.09 14.45
CA ILE A 57 2.79 -9.91 13.54
C ILE A 57 4.04 -9.70 14.39
N PRO A 58 4.95 -10.68 14.49
CA PRO A 58 6.27 -10.46 15.07
C PRO A 58 7.09 -9.53 14.16
N VAL A 59 7.82 -8.60 14.74
CA VAL A 59 8.65 -7.64 14.01
C VAL A 59 10.13 -7.86 14.35
N ALA A 60 10.91 -8.24 13.34
CA ALA A 60 12.36 -8.26 13.44
C ALA A 60 12.93 -6.85 13.25
N ARG A 61 14.20 -6.67 13.61
CA ARG A 61 14.94 -5.42 13.38
C ARG A 61 16.27 -5.73 12.68
N LEU A 62 16.57 -4.94 11.65
CA LEU A 62 17.86 -4.89 10.98
C LEU A 62 18.40 -3.48 11.11
N ASP A 63 19.71 -3.35 11.29
CA ASP A 63 20.41 -2.06 11.38
C ASP A 63 21.64 -2.03 10.47
N GLY A 64 22.14 -0.83 10.18
CA GLY A 64 23.39 -0.62 9.43
C GLY A 64 23.40 -1.28 8.06
N GLY A 65 24.52 -1.91 7.69
CA GLY A 65 24.69 -2.54 6.37
C GLY A 65 23.64 -3.58 6.01
N ALA A 66 23.16 -4.37 6.98
CA ALA A 66 22.09 -5.35 6.75
C ALA A 66 20.76 -4.67 6.39
N ALA A 67 20.45 -3.54 7.03
CA ALA A 67 19.27 -2.74 6.69
C ALA A 67 19.43 -2.06 5.32
N VAL A 68 20.64 -1.63 4.94
CA VAL A 68 20.93 -1.10 3.60
C VAL A 68 20.67 -2.16 2.53
N ALA A 69 21.28 -3.34 2.65
CA ALA A 69 21.09 -4.44 1.71
C ALA A 69 19.61 -4.82 1.57
N ALA A 70 18.92 -5.03 2.69
CA ALA A 70 17.49 -5.36 2.69
C ALA A 70 16.62 -4.25 2.05
N SER A 71 17.00 -2.98 2.19
CA SER A 71 16.28 -1.87 1.56
C SER A 71 16.42 -1.89 0.04
N LEU A 72 17.64 -2.07 -0.46
CA LEU A 72 17.91 -2.11 -1.91
C LEU A 72 17.21 -3.31 -2.56
N ASP A 73 17.27 -4.49 -1.93
CA ASP A 73 16.53 -5.68 -2.37
C ASP A 73 15.02 -5.44 -2.33
N GLY A 74 14.53 -4.84 -1.23
CA GLY A 74 13.12 -4.55 -1.04
C GLY A 74 12.54 -3.57 -2.08
N TYR A 75 13.33 -2.62 -2.57
CA TYR A 75 12.92 -1.68 -3.63
C TYR A 75 12.66 -2.37 -4.98
N ARG A 76 13.37 -3.48 -5.25
CA ARG A 76 13.29 -4.28 -6.48
C ARG A 76 12.44 -5.54 -6.33
N GLN A 77 11.83 -5.75 -5.17
CA GLN A 77 10.97 -6.89 -4.95
C GLN A 77 9.62 -6.72 -5.67
N TRP A 78 9.58 -7.07 -6.95
CA TRP A 78 8.38 -6.89 -7.79
C TRP A 78 7.69 -8.18 -8.18
N TYR A 79 8.39 -9.30 -8.15
CA TYR A 79 7.89 -10.59 -8.61
C TYR A 79 7.32 -11.43 -7.47
N ILE A 80 6.46 -12.38 -7.84
CA ILE A 80 6.02 -13.47 -6.95
C ILE A 80 7.24 -14.20 -6.40
N ARG A 81 7.14 -14.65 -5.14
CA ARG A 81 8.12 -15.54 -4.52
C ARG A 81 7.49 -16.91 -4.30
N PRO A 82 8.26 -17.99 -4.39
CA PRO A 82 7.80 -19.31 -4.00
C PRO A 82 7.15 -19.26 -2.61
N GLU A 83 6.03 -19.98 -2.46
CA GLU A 83 5.29 -20.13 -1.19
C GLU A 83 4.71 -18.85 -0.58
N CYS A 84 4.94 -17.69 -1.21
CA CYS A 84 4.43 -16.41 -0.77
C CYS A 84 3.20 -16.01 -1.57
N SER A 85 2.21 -15.44 -0.89
CA SER A 85 1.03 -14.90 -1.54
C SER A 85 1.36 -13.80 -2.56
N ALA A 86 0.76 -13.90 -3.75
CA ALA A 86 0.78 -12.82 -4.76
C ALA A 86 -0.16 -11.65 -4.42
N LYS A 87 -1.08 -11.83 -3.47
CA LYS A 87 -2.10 -10.84 -3.07
C LYS A 87 -1.69 -10.08 -1.81
N ALA A 88 -0.98 -10.72 -0.87
CA ALA A 88 -0.37 -10.02 0.24
C ALA A 88 0.91 -9.32 -0.22
N SER A 89 0.85 -7.99 -0.34
CA SER A 89 2.02 -7.25 -0.77
C SER A 89 3.13 -7.26 0.29
N PHE A 90 4.36 -7.54 -0.12
CA PHE A 90 5.56 -7.37 0.69
C PHE A 90 5.65 -5.96 1.27
N ARG A 91 6.23 -5.84 2.46
CA ARG A 91 6.51 -4.55 3.11
C ARG A 91 7.79 -4.66 3.92
N LEU A 92 8.58 -3.60 3.88
CA LEU A 92 9.77 -3.42 4.69
C LEU A 92 9.77 -1.99 5.26
N PRO A 93 9.07 -1.74 6.37
CA PRO A 93 9.15 -0.45 7.06
C PRO A 93 10.59 -0.18 7.50
N GLY A 94 11.05 1.05 7.35
CA GLY A 94 12.41 1.39 7.75
C GLY A 94 12.82 2.75 7.23
N TYR A 95 14.10 3.06 7.38
CA TYR A 95 14.70 4.24 6.79
C TYR A 95 16.19 4.04 6.51
N LEU A 96 16.69 4.83 5.56
CA LEU A 96 18.09 5.04 5.23
C LEU A 96 18.41 6.51 5.47
N LEU A 97 19.42 6.79 6.29
CA LEU A 97 19.94 8.12 6.52
C LEU A 97 21.19 8.33 5.68
N LEU A 98 21.09 9.24 4.72
CA LEU A 98 22.19 9.70 3.89
C LEU A 98 22.62 11.11 4.33
N PRO A 99 23.89 11.50 4.08
CA PRO A 99 24.34 12.87 4.32
C PRO A 99 23.47 13.90 3.58
N ALA A 100 23.35 15.11 4.13
CA ALA A 100 22.57 16.18 3.50
C ALA A 100 23.07 16.49 2.08
N ALA A 101 24.39 16.40 1.87
CA ALA A 101 25.07 16.63 0.60
C ALA A 101 24.68 15.63 -0.51
N ALA A 102 24.13 14.45 -0.17
CA ALA A 102 23.68 13.47 -1.18
C ALA A 102 22.37 13.89 -1.87
N ARG A 103 21.63 14.87 -1.31
CA ARG A 103 20.30 15.25 -1.79
C ARG A 103 20.24 15.66 -3.27
N PRO A 104 21.15 16.49 -3.81
CA PRO A 104 21.10 16.91 -5.22
C PRO A 104 21.24 15.75 -6.21
N LEU A 105 21.91 14.65 -5.82
CA LEU A 105 22.01 13.43 -6.64
C LEU A 105 20.80 12.51 -6.42
N LEU A 106 20.39 12.33 -5.15
CA LEU A 106 19.34 11.39 -4.79
C LEU A 106 17.94 11.85 -5.22
N GLN A 107 17.65 13.15 -5.12
CA GLN A 107 16.33 13.70 -5.42
C GLN A 107 15.91 13.48 -6.89
N PRO A 108 16.68 13.89 -7.92
CA PRO A 108 16.30 13.65 -9.31
C PRO A 108 16.19 12.16 -9.63
N GLN A 109 17.03 11.31 -9.01
CA GLN A 109 16.96 9.86 -9.20
C GLN A 109 15.65 9.27 -8.66
N VAL A 110 15.26 9.64 -7.44
CA VAL A 110 13.99 9.20 -6.83
C VAL A 110 12.78 9.72 -7.62
N GLU A 111 12.84 10.97 -8.09
CA GLU A 111 11.80 11.55 -8.95
C GLU A 111 11.68 10.79 -10.28
N GLN A 112 12.79 10.46 -10.93
CA GLN A 112 12.81 9.66 -12.15
C GLN A 112 12.21 8.26 -11.94
N ILE A 113 12.62 7.56 -10.88
CA ILE A 113 12.04 6.26 -10.52
C ILE A 113 10.53 6.36 -10.32
N ASN A 114 10.07 7.35 -9.56
CA ASN A 114 8.66 7.55 -9.29
C ASN A 114 7.86 7.94 -10.53
N ARG A 115 8.46 8.67 -11.47
CA ARG A 115 7.91 8.98 -12.79
C ARG A 115 7.76 7.72 -13.65
N LEU A 116 8.80 6.89 -13.74
CA LEU A 116 8.75 5.61 -14.46
C LEU A 116 7.68 4.66 -13.88
N LYS A 117 7.54 4.60 -12.56
CA LYS A 117 6.45 3.84 -11.89
C LYS A 117 5.06 4.36 -12.27
N GLN A 118 4.89 5.68 -12.35
CA GLN A 118 3.62 6.29 -12.79
C GLN A 118 3.35 6.03 -14.27
N GLN A 119 4.37 6.11 -15.12
CA GLN A 119 4.28 5.81 -16.54
C GLN A 119 3.91 4.35 -16.77
N PHE A 120 4.57 3.41 -16.09
CA PHE A 120 4.23 1.99 -16.13
C PHE A 120 2.76 1.77 -15.71
N ARG A 121 2.31 2.43 -14.64
CA ARG A 121 0.90 2.38 -14.22
C ARG A 121 -0.04 2.91 -15.30
N ALA A 122 0.27 4.05 -15.92
CA ALA A 122 -0.54 4.66 -16.97
C ALA A 122 -0.66 3.74 -18.19
N GLN A 123 0.45 3.17 -18.64
CA GLN A 123 0.49 2.18 -19.72
C GLN A 123 -0.40 0.96 -19.43
N VAL A 124 -0.36 0.42 -18.20
CA VAL A 124 -1.28 -0.67 -17.83
C VAL A 124 -2.74 -0.21 -17.86
N GLN A 125 -3.05 1.05 -17.51
CA GLN A 125 -4.43 1.55 -17.57
C GLN A 125 -4.96 1.78 -18.99
N GLU A 126 -4.11 1.78 -20.02
CA GLU A 126 -4.54 1.88 -21.43
C GLU A 126 -5.32 0.63 -21.88
N ALA A 127 -5.12 -0.53 -21.24
CA ALA A 127 -5.91 -1.73 -21.52
C ALA A 127 -7.30 -1.65 -20.86
N GLU A 128 -8.33 -2.11 -21.55
CA GLU A 128 -9.72 -2.06 -21.08
C GLU A 128 -10.09 -3.23 -20.16
N GLY A 129 -10.74 -2.94 -19.03
CA GLY A 129 -11.22 -3.97 -18.11
C GLY A 129 -10.10 -4.63 -17.29
N ARG A 130 -10.48 -5.41 -16.28
CA ARG A 130 -9.52 -6.02 -15.35
C ARG A 130 -8.70 -7.12 -16.01
N ASP A 131 -9.34 -7.95 -16.81
CA ASP A 131 -8.72 -9.18 -17.32
C ASP A 131 -7.74 -8.90 -18.45
N LYS A 132 -8.02 -7.94 -19.34
CA LYS A 132 -7.02 -7.50 -20.34
C LYS A 132 -5.82 -6.83 -19.69
N LYS A 133 -6.01 -6.05 -18.61
CA LYS A 133 -4.89 -5.48 -17.82
C LYS A 133 -4.02 -6.58 -17.19
N PHE A 134 -4.66 -7.61 -16.65
CA PHE A 134 -4.00 -8.77 -16.08
C PHE A 134 -3.18 -9.50 -17.15
N ALA A 135 -3.82 -9.91 -18.25
CA ALA A 135 -3.16 -10.58 -19.37
C ALA A 135 -1.99 -9.75 -19.92
N LEU A 136 -2.22 -8.47 -20.23
CA LEU A 136 -1.17 -7.56 -20.70
C LEU A 136 0.07 -7.58 -19.81
N VAL A 137 -0.10 -7.45 -18.48
CA VAL A 137 1.03 -7.44 -17.56
C VAL A 137 1.70 -8.80 -17.50
N HIS A 138 0.95 -9.87 -17.34
CA HIS A 138 1.52 -11.19 -17.05
C HIS A 138 2.04 -11.92 -18.29
N ASP A 139 1.50 -11.64 -19.47
CA ASP A 139 2.06 -12.10 -20.74
C ASP A 139 3.35 -11.34 -21.08
N THR A 140 3.46 -10.08 -20.63
CA THR A 140 4.62 -9.22 -20.90
C THR A 140 5.75 -9.40 -19.87
N LEU A 141 5.39 -9.52 -18.59
CA LEU A 141 6.27 -9.63 -17.42
C LEU A 141 5.68 -10.71 -16.47
N PRO A 142 5.92 -12.00 -16.76
CA PRO A 142 5.37 -13.11 -15.97
C PRO A 142 5.70 -13.00 -14.48
N GLY A 143 4.70 -13.28 -13.63
CA GLY A 143 4.86 -13.24 -12.17
C GLY A 143 5.00 -11.85 -11.55
N LEU A 144 4.87 -10.76 -12.32
CA LEU A 144 4.98 -9.40 -11.78
C LEU A 144 3.78 -9.01 -10.90
N ILE A 145 4.03 -8.48 -9.71
CA ILE A 145 2.99 -7.95 -8.83
C ILE A 145 2.89 -6.43 -9.03
N THR A 146 1.92 -6.00 -9.84
CA THR A 146 1.71 -4.59 -10.25
C THR A 146 1.70 -3.60 -9.08
N LEU A 147 1.05 -3.95 -7.97
CA LEU A 147 0.98 -3.09 -6.78
C LEU A 147 2.35 -2.85 -6.13
N GLN A 148 3.32 -3.75 -6.29
CA GLN A 148 4.68 -3.53 -5.80
C GLN A 148 5.42 -2.53 -6.69
N VAL A 149 5.23 -2.61 -8.01
CA VAL A 149 5.80 -1.66 -8.97
C VAL A 149 5.23 -0.25 -8.74
N TYR A 150 3.91 -0.13 -8.52
CA TYR A 150 3.24 1.18 -8.36
C TYR A 150 3.61 1.92 -7.06
N ARG A 151 4.21 1.24 -6.08
CA ARG A 151 4.63 1.89 -4.84
C ARG A 151 5.83 2.78 -5.09
N GLN A 152 5.63 4.06 -4.82
CA GLN A 152 6.67 5.08 -4.93
C GLN A 152 7.68 4.96 -3.79
N LEU A 153 8.92 5.31 -4.10
CA LEU A 153 9.94 5.56 -3.10
C LEU A 153 9.67 6.91 -2.44
N VAL A 154 9.91 6.99 -1.14
CA VAL A 154 9.69 8.20 -0.36
C VAL A 154 11.03 8.79 0.03
N LEU A 155 11.41 9.89 -0.62
CA LEU A 155 12.44 10.79 -0.13
C LEU A 155 11.78 11.87 0.72
N LEU A 156 12.21 12.03 1.97
CA LEU A 156 11.65 13.06 2.83
C LEU A 156 11.98 14.46 2.28
N PRO A 157 10.98 15.34 2.10
CA PRO A 157 11.17 16.64 1.49
C PRO A 157 12.00 17.60 2.35
N ARG A 158 12.15 17.33 3.65
CA ARG A 158 12.92 18.14 4.60
C ARG A 158 13.45 17.26 5.74
N ALA A 159 14.37 17.80 6.54
CA ALA A 159 14.92 17.11 7.69
C ALA A 159 13.84 16.77 8.74
N ALA A 160 13.91 15.56 9.29
CA ALA A 160 13.04 15.07 10.34
C ALA A 160 13.77 15.07 11.69
N SER A 161 13.06 15.52 12.73
CA SER A 161 13.54 15.44 14.12
C SER A 161 13.17 14.10 14.76
N ARG A 162 12.08 13.46 14.31
CA ARG A 162 11.66 12.15 14.81
C ARG A 162 10.93 11.33 13.74
N LEU A 163 11.18 10.02 13.76
CA LEU A 163 10.44 9.00 13.03
C LEU A 163 9.78 8.05 14.04
N GLY A 164 8.45 7.96 14.01
CA GLY A 164 7.70 7.03 14.87
C GLY A 164 6.90 6.02 14.07
N PHE A 165 7.39 4.78 14.00
CA PHE A 165 6.73 3.69 13.30
C PHE A 165 5.58 3.11 14.15
N THR A 166 4.44 2.84 13.50
CA THR A 166 3.20 2.42 14.15
C THR A 166 2.37 1.52 13.24
N TRP A 167 1.53 0.68 13.84
CA TRP A 167 0.49 -0.06 13.12
C TRP A 167 -0.75 0.80 12.91
N ALA A 168 -1.34 0.72 11.71
CA ALA A 168 -2.55 1.44 11.36
C ALA A 168 -3.69 0.48 11.00
N ASN A 169 -4.72 0.46 11.85
CA ASN A 169 -6.01 -0.15 11.57
C ASN A 169 -6.92 0.94 10.97
N LYS A 170 -6.96 1.00 9.64
CA LYS A 170 -7.79 1.96 8.88
C LYS A 170 -9.00 1.25 8.30
N GLN A 171 -10.01 2.03 7.94
CA GLN A 171 -11.18 1.58 7.20
C GLN A 171 -11.23 2.34 5.87
N ILE A 172 -11.61 1.65 4.80
CA ILE A 172 -11.97 2.32 3.55
C ILE A 172 -13.41 2.74 3.69
N ILE A 173 -13.66 4.04 3.58
CA ILE A 173 -14.99 4.64 3.59
C ILE A 173 -15.18 5.33 2.24
N GLN A 174 -16.18 4.92 1.46
CA GLN A 174 -16.48 5.50 0.15
C GLN A 174 -17.98 5.81 0.07
N LYS A 175 -18.33 6.95 -0.53
CA LYS A 175 -19.72 7.25 -0.88
C LYS A 175 -20.18 6.28 -1.96
N VAL A 176 -21.34 5.67 -1.73
CA VAL A 176 -21.99 4.77 -2.67
C VAL A 176 -23.18 5.51 -3.25
N ASP A 177 -23.22 5.57 -4.58
CA ASP A 177 -24.37 6.08 -5.30
C ASP A 177 -25.49 5.03 -5.30
N LYS A 178 -26.72 5.45 -4.94
CA LYS A 178 -27.85 4.52 -4.77
C LYS A 178 -28.25 3.88 -6.09
N ASP A 179 -28.36 4.67 -7.16
CA ASP A 179 -28.83 4.20 -8.45
C ASP A 179 -27.82 3.25 -9.08
N ARG A 180 -26.53 3.60 -8.99
CA ARG A 180 -25.44 2.72 -9.42
C ARG A 180 -25.41 1.41 -8.62
N LEU A 181 -25.66 1.45 -7.31
CA LEU A 181 -25.72 0.24 -6.50
C LEU A 181 -26.89 -0.66 -6.93
N VAL A 182 -28.08 -0.09 -7.12
CA VAL A 182 -29.25 -0.84 -7.60
C VAL A 182 -28.98 -1.46 -8.97
N GLN A 183 -28.35 -0.73 -9.89
CA GLN A 183 -27.94 -1.25 -11.18
C GLN A 183 -26.98 -2.45 -11.02
N GLN A 184 -25.92 -2.30 -10.22
CA GLN A 184 -24.96 -3.39 -9.96
C GLN A 184 -25.62 -4.63 -9.35
N LEU A 185 -26.54 -4.45 -8.40
CA LEU A 185 -27.30 -5.55 -7.80
C LEU A 185 -28.17 -6.25 -8.85
N THR A 186 -28.85 -5.47 -9.70
CA THR A 186 -29.71 -5.98 -10.78
C THR A 186 -28.90 -6.82 -11.78
N GLU A 187 -27.72 -6.33 -12.20
CA GLU A 187 -26.80 -7.06 -13.06
C GLU A 187 -26.31 -8.36 -12.40
N SER A 188 -26.06 -8.34 -11.09
CA SER A 188 -25.61 -9.53 -10.34
C SER A 188 -26.70 -10.58 -10.11
N ARG A 189 -27.98 -10.22 -10.27
CA ARG A 189 -29.12 -11.07 -9.92
C ARG A 189 -29.13 -12.43 -10.59
N LEU A 190 -28.67 -12.50 -11.85
CA LEU A 190 -28.62 -13.73 -12.64
C LEU A 190 -27.23 -14.39 -12.65
N SER A 191 -26.30 -13.90 -11.82
CA SER A 191 -24.92 -14.41 -11.73
C SER A 191 -24.62 -14.91 -10.31
N PRO A 192 -25.21 -16.05 -9.90
CA PRO A 192 -24.98 -16.60 -8.57
C PRO A 192 -23.51 -16.99 -8.37
N PRO A 193 -22.92 -16.74 -7.19
CA PRO A 193 -21.61 -17.26 -6.86
C PRO A 193 -21.55 -18.80 -6.92
N PRO A 194 -20.38 -19.39 -7.17
CA PRO A 194 -20.20 -20.84 -7.06
C PRO A 194 -20.68 -21.36 -5.70
N LEU A 195 -21.25 -22.56 -5.69
CA LEU A 195 -21.76 -23.24 -4.47
C LEU A 195 -22.93 -22.51 -3.78
N THR A 196 -23.59 -21.56 -4.46
CA THR A 196 -24.80 -20.89 -3.96
C THR A 196 -26.01 -21.33 -4.78
N ASP A 197 -27.11 -21.67 -4.12
CA ASP A 197 -28.38 -21.96 -4.80
C ASP A 197 -28.90 -20.72 -5.54
N ALA A 198 -29.30 -20.89 -6.80
CA ALA A 198 -29.66 -19.79 -7.69
C ALA A 198 -30.96 -19.08 -7.24
N GLN A 199 -31.93 -19.84 -6.71
CA GLN A 199 -33.19 -19.28 -6.23
C GLN A 199 -32.96 -18.46 -4.96
N THR A 200 -32.20 -19.00 -4.01
CA THR A 200 -31.81 -18.32 -2.78
C THR A 200 -31.02 -17.05 -3.09
N TRP A 201 -30.06 -17.12 -4.03
CA TRP A 201 -29.31 -15.95 -4.48
C TRP A 201 -30.22 -14.84 -5.01
N LEU A 202 -31.12 -15.19 -5.93
CA LEU A 202 -32.06 -14.24 -6.53
C LEU A 202 -32.93 -13.57 -5.46
N GLN A 203 -33.48 -14.35 -4.52
CA GLN A 203 -34.28 -13.82 -3.41
C GLN A 203 -33.49 -12.87 -2.51
N CYS A 204 -32.25 -13.22 -2.17
CA CYS A 204 -31.37 -12.35 -1.39
C CYS A 204 -31.08 -11.04 -2.13
N VAL A 205 -30.73 -11.09 -3.42
CA VAL A 205 -30.43 -9.90 -4.21
C VAL A 205 -31.67 -9.02 -4.42
N ASP A 206 -32.84 -9.60 -4.69
CA ASP A 206 -34.09 -8.85 -4.80
C ASP A 206 -34.44 -8.16 -3.47
N ARG A 207 -34.19 -8.84 -2.34
CA ARG A 207 -34.36 -8.23 -1.02
C ARG A 207 -33.39 -7.06 -0.80
N GLU A 208 -32.12 -7.21 -1.17
CA GLU A 208 -31.14 -6.13 -1.10
C GLU A 208 -31.56 -4.92 -1.96
N ILE A 209 -32.05 -5.15 -3.18
CA ILE A 209 -32.57 -4.09 -4.06
C ILE A 209 -33.75 -3.38 -3.40
N TYR A 210 -34.70 -4.13 -2.86
CA TYR A 210 -35.86 -3.59 -2.13
C TYR A 210 -35.41 -2.75 -0.92
N ASP A 211 -34.46 -3.26 -0.15
CA ASP A 211 -33.93 -2.61 1.05
C ASP A 211 -33.21 -1.29 0.74
N VAL A 212 -32.51 -1.21 -0.40
CA VAL A 212 -31.90 0.04 -0.88
C VAL A 212 -32.96 1.04 -1.35
N LYS A 213 -33.96 0.58 -2.12
CA LYS A 213 -35.01 1.45 -2.70
C LYS A 213 -35.93 2.06 -1.65
N ARG A 214 -36.21 1.35 -0.55
CA ARG A 214 -37.10 1.84 0.52
C ARG A 214 -36.44 2.84 1.47
N LEU A 215 -35.14 3.11 1.33
CA LEU A 215 -34.45 4.08 2.19
C LEU A 215 -35.07 5.47 2.02
N PRO A 216 -35.28 6.22 3.12
CA PRO A 216 -35.79 7.59 3.03
C PRO A 216 -34.95 8.48 2.09
N PRO A 217 -35.58 9.49 1.47
CA PRO A 217 -34.87 10.54 0.75
C PRO A 217 -33.78 11.18 1.64
N GLY A 218 -32.60 11.42 1.08
CA GLY A 218 -31.48 12.04 1.82
C GLY A 218 -30.58 11.07 2.62
N VAL A 219 -30.97 9.81 2.86
CA VAL A 219 -30.06 8.83 3.46
C VAL A 219 -28.91 8.54 2.50
N GLU A 220 -27.67 8.81 2.91
CA GLU A 220 -26.49 8.44 2.12
C GLU A 220 -26.08 7.00 2.37
N LEU A 221 -25.45 6.36 1.38
CA LEU A 221 -24.84 5.04 1.53
C LEU A 221 -23.32 5.15 1.55
N ARG A 222 -22.69 4.36 2.43
CA ARG A 222 -21.23 4.27 2.54
C ARG A 222 -20.77 2.82 2.51
N LEU A 223 -19.81 2.54 1.62
CA LEU A 223 -19.00 1.31 1.70
C LEU A 223 -18.01 1.51 2.84
N ARG A 224 -18.05 0.64 3.86
CA ARG A 224 -17.13 0.68 4.99
C ARG A 224 -16.50 -0.69 5.23
N ARG A 225 -15.27 -0.89 4.72
CA ARG A 225 -14.52 -2.14 4.90
C ARG A 225 -13.26 -1.95 5.75
N PRO A 226 -12.94 -2.88 6.67
CA PRO A 226 -11.66 -2.86 7.37
C PRO A 226 -10.52 -3.08 6.38
N VAL A 227 -9.43 -2.34 6.55
CA VAL A 227 -8.17 -2.59 5.83
C VAL A 227 -7.29 -3.43 6.74
N LYS A 228 -6.70 -4.50 6.20
CA LYS A 228 -5.68 -5.26 6.92
C LYS A 228 -4.62 -4.30 7.49
N THR A 229 -4.21 -4.56 8.73
CA THR A 229 -3.26 -3.69 9.43
C THR A 229 -2.00 -3.47 8.60
N HIS A 230 -1.45 -2.28 8.69
CA HIS A 230 -0.25 -1.92 7.94
C HIS A 230 0.64 -0.94 8.68
N PRO A 231 1.95 -1.02 8.44
CA PRO A 231 2.91 -0.11 9.03
C PRO A 231 2.78 1.30 8.43
N MET A 232 2.88 2.29 9.30
CA MET A 232 2.96 3.71 8.98
C MET A 232 4.06 4.36 9.80
N VAL A 233 4.60 5.46 9.31
CA VAL A 233 5.56 6.29 10.04
C VAL A 233 4.98 7.67 10.27
N ASN A 234 5.07 8.14 11.50
CA ASN A 234 4.79 9.52 11.86
C ASN A 234 6.11 10.29 11.80
N VAL A 235 6.22 11.21 10.85
CA VAL A 235 7.39 12.05 10.64
C VAL A 235 7.14 13.38 11.33
N ARG A 236 8.02 13.75 12.27
CA ARG A 236 8.05 15.09 12.87
C ARG A 236 9.21 15.84 12.26
N TRP A 237 8.95 17.02 11.70
CA TRP A 237 9.96 17.82 11.02
C TRP A 237 10.87 18.57 12.00
N CYS A 238 12.05 18.97 11.54
CA CYS A 238 12.88 19.97 12.23
C CYS A 238 12.32 21.36 11.92
N GLU A 239 11.49 21.92 12.81
CA GLU A 239 10.99 23.30 12.72
C GLU A 239 11.01 23.92 14.13
N GLU A 240 11.40 25.19 14.24
CA GLU A 240 11.68 25.84 15.53
C GLU A 240 10.42 26.17 16.34
N ILE A 241 9.37 26.68 15.67
CA ILE A 241 8.25 27.30 16.38
C ILE A 241 7.10 26.30 16.62
N LYS A 242 6.77 25.43 15.67
CA LYS A 242 5.81 24.31 15.84
C LYS A 242 6.11 23.17 14.86
N PRO A 243 6.86 22.13 15.26
CA PRO A 243 7.21 21.03 14.37
C PRO A 243 5.95 20.29 13.91
N ARG A 244 5.61 20.48 12.63
CA ARG A 244 4.51 19.78 11.98
C ARG A 244 4.78 18.27 11.98
N GLN A 245 3.69 17.50 12.13
CA GLN A 245 3.72 16.05 12.04
C GLN A 245 2.92 15.59 10.83
N GLN A 246 3.49 14.69 10.04
CA GLN A 246 2.83 14.07 8.90
C GLN A 246 2.92 12.55 9.01
N GLN A 247 1.82 11.86 8.73
CA GLN A 247 1.80 10.41 8.67
C GLN A 247 2.03 9.94 7.22
N VAL A 248 3.03 9.08 7.03
CA VAL A 248 3.41 8.53 5.73
C VAL A 248 3.28 7.01 5.77
N LYS A 249 2.93 6.40 4.63
CA LYS A 249 2.87 4.94 4.51
C LYS A 249 4.29 4.38 4.53
N ALA A 250 4.59 3.46 5.45
CA ALA A 250 5.90 2.85 5.58
C ALA A 250 5.92 1.48 4.88
N HIS A 251 5.64 1.46 3.57
CA HIS A 251 5.62 0.22 2.80
C HIS A 251 7.02 -0.29 2.45
N LEU A 252 7.93 0.63 2.19
CA LEU A 252 9.34 0.40 1.91
C LEU A 252 10.16 1.41 2.74
N PRO A 253 11.48 1.19 2.90
CA PRO A 253 12.30 2.09 3.69
C PRO A 253 12.30 3.51 3.11
N LEU A 254 12.17 4.52 3.98
CA LEU A 254 12.20 5.92 3.58
C LEU A 254 13.64 6.38 3.37
N LEU A 255 13.87 7.29 2.43
CA LEU A 255 15.15 7.94 2.19
C LEU A 255 15.18 9.30 2.89
N LEU A 256 16.24 9.58 3.64
CA LEU A 256 16.48 10.85 4.32
C LEU A 256 17.84 11.41 3.90
N CYS A 257 17.92 12.71 3.63
CA CYS A 257 19.18 13.42 3.43
C CYS A 257 19.32 14.47 4.54
N GLN A 258 20.04 14.16 5.60
CA GLN A 258 20.33 15.07 6.72
C GLN A 258 21.51 14.52 7.54
N ASP A 259 22.32 15.39 8.14
CA ASP A 259 23.55 14.94 8.83
C ASP A 259 23.30 14.45 10.26
N LYS A 260 22.23 14.93 10.90
CA LYS A 260 21.83 14.50 12.25
C LYS A 260 20.76 13.42 12.17
N PRO A 261 20.92 12.26 12.83
CA PRO A 261 19.90 11.22 12.81
C PRO A 261 18.62 11.69 13.53
N PRO A 262 17.42 11.33 13.01
CA PRO A 262 16.18 11.59 13.71
C PRO A 262 16.07 10.69 14.96
N ALA A 263 15.38 11.17 15.99
CA ALA A 263 14.98 10.28 17.08
C ALA A 263 14.05 9.18 16.55
N LEU A 264 14.30 7.93 16.91
CA LEU A 264 13.56 6.77 16.40
C LEU A 264 12.63 6.18 17.46
N THR A 265 11.37 5.96 17.09
CA THR A 265 10.49 5.00 17.78
C THR A 265 10.28 3.82 16.84
N PRO A 266 10.86 2.65 17.13
CA PRO A 266 10.84 1.50 16.22
C PRO A 266 9.44 0.90 16.09
N LEU A 267 9.23 0.12 15.03
CA LEU A 267 8.01 -0.67 14.88
C LEU A 267 8.10 -1.88 15.83
N GLY A 268 7.17 -1.99 16.77
CA GLY A 268 7.02 -3.19 17.60
C GLY A 268 6.03 -4.19 17.01
N ASP A 269 5.91 -5.35 17.65
CA ASP A 269 4.93 -6.40 17.30
C ASP A 269 3.50 -5.85 17.16
N TYR A 270 2.71 -6.51 16.31
CA TYR A 270 1.26 -6.35 16.28
C TYR A 270 0.62 -7.47 17.13
N PRO A 271 -0.40 -7.16 17.97
CA PRO A 271 -0.87 -5.82 18.30
C PRO A 271 0.16 -5.05 19.15
N PRO A 272 0.17 -3.70 19.09
CA PRO A 272 1.10 -2.92 19.89
C PRO A 272 0.85 -3.14 21.39
N ALA A 273 1.92 -3.37 22.16
CA ALA A 273 1.86 -3.64 23.60
C ALA A 273 1.08 -2.60 24.41
N LYS A 274 1.13 -1.33 23.98
CA LYS A 274 0.29 -0.26 24.51
C LYS A 274 -0.77 0.12 23.48
N SER A 275 -1.98 -0.40 23.64
CA SER A 275 -3.13 0.07 22.88
C SER A 275 -3.42 1.52 23.26
N ARG A 276 -3.25 2.46 22.32
CA ARG A 276 -3.79 3.81 22.51
C ARG A 276 -5.31 3.67 22.49
N LYS A 277 -5.97 3.97 23.62
CA LYS A 277 -7.43 4.14 23.69
C LYS A 277 -7.83 5.21 22.67
N ARG A 278 -8.19 4.78 21.46
CA ARG A 278 -8.91 5.63 20.52
C ARG A 278 -10.29 5.84 21.14
N ARG A 279 -10.84 7.06 21.04
CA ARG A 279 -12.29 7.24 21.18
C ARG A 279 -12.94 6.17 20.30
N GLU A 280 -13.74 5.31 20.91
CA GLU A 280 -14.59 4.42 20.12
C GLU A 280 -15.37 5.32 19.17
N ALA A 281 -15.14 5.16 17.88
CA ALA A 281 -16.10 5.64 16.92
C ALA A 281 -17.31 4.72 17.14
N SER A 282 -18.20 5.09 18.06
CA SER A 282 -19.43 4.35 18.32
C SER A 282 -20.21 4.33 17.03
N ILE A 283 -20.16 3.21 16.32
CA ILE A 283 -20.96 3.00 15.12
C ILE A 283 -21.74 1.74 15.41
N LYS A 284 -22.96 1.96 15.88
CA LYS A 284 -23.96 0.94 16.22
C LYS A 284 -24.72 0.45 14.98
N ASP A 285 -24.35 0.86 13.77
CA ASP A 285 -25.17 0.57 12.59
C ASP A 285 -24.88 -0.82 12.03
N GLU A 286 -25.89 -1.69 12.04
CA GLU A 286 -25.90 -2.92 11.25
C GLU A 286 -25.76 -2.58 9.75
N PRO A 287 -24.97 -3.36 8.99
CA PRO A 287 -24.87 -3.14 7.55
C PRO A 287 -26.21 -3.40 6.86
N LEU A 288 -26.61 -2.49 5.95
CA LEU A 288 -27.76 -2.70 5.08
C LEU A 288 -27.54 -3.89 4.14
N ILE A 289 -26.32 -4.01 3.60
CA ILE A 289 -25.90 -5.16 2.78
C ILE A 289 -24.58 -5.71 3.34
N PRO A 290 -24.63 -6.75 4.20
CA PRO A 290 -23.45 -7.28 4.88
C PRO A 290 -22.35 -7.74 3.92
N ARG A 291 -22.70 -8.48 2.86
CA ARG A 291 -21.74 -9.06 1.89
C ARG A 291 -20.96 -7.99 1.11
N LEU A 292 -21.50 -6.78 0.99
CA LEU A 292 -20.87 -5.64 0.33
C LEU A 292 -20.32 -4.61 1.32
N HIS A 293 -20.49 -4.81 2.63
CA HIS A 293 -20.14 -3.84 3.67
C HIS A 293 -20.75 -2.44 3.42
N ILE A 294 -22.02 -2.40 3.02
CA ILE A 294 -22.74 -1.15 2.75
C ILE A 294 -23.57 -0.78 3.97
N TYR A 295 -23.40 0.45 4.42
CA TYR A 295 -24.07 1.00 5.59
C TYR A 295 -24.87 2.25 5.21
N PRO A 296 -26.04 2.47 5.82
CA PRO A 296 -26.67 3.78 5.81
C PRO A 296 -25.81 4.74 6.63
N TYR A 297 -25.56 5.93 6.09
CA TYR A 297 -24.85 6.98 6.80
C TYR A 297 -25.86 8.00 7.32
N ARG A 298 -25.90 8.15 8.64
CA ARG A 298 -26.61 9.23 9.33
C ARG A 298 -25.56 10.24 9.81
N PRO A 299 -25.64 11.51 9.39
CA PRO A 299 -24.68 12.54 9.79
C PRO A 299 -24.67 12.80 11.30
#